data_AF-A0A418QUB0-F1
#
_entry.id   AF-A0A418QUB0-F1
#
_cell.length_a   1.000
_cell.length_b   1.000
_cell.length_c   1.000
_cell.angle_alpha   90.00
_cell.angle_beta   90.00
_cell.angle_gamma   90.00
#
_symmetry.space_group_name_H-M   'P 1'
#
loop_
_entity.id
_entity.type
_entity.pdbx_description
1 polymer ?
#
loop_
_entity_poly.entity_id
_entity_poly.type
_entity_poly.pdbx_seq_one_letter_code
_entity_poly.pdbx_strand_id
1 'polypeptide(L)' 'MNLLQLSLTLLGLTWCLGSLTALATLLTWRERAATAPARRRRLLAVVLPAAALLLGSLLWTLLHVMLLWGPGAATVAAR' A
#
# COMPACT_ATOMS: atom_id res chain seq x y z
N MET A 1 -14.72 6.78 -19.90
CA MET A 1 -14.01 6.85 -18.61
C MET A 1 -14.59 8.01 -17.83
N ASN A 2 -15.23 7.74 -16.69
CA ASN A 2 -15.86 8.80 -15.89
C ASN A 2 -14.82 9.48 -14.99
N LEU A 3 -15.00 10.77 -14.68
CA LEU A 3 -14.13 11.55 -13.77
C LEU A 3 -13.89 10.84 -12.42
N LEU A 4 -14.91 10.15 -11.91
CA LEU A 4 -14.85 9.36 -10.67
C LEU A 4 -13.90 8.16 -10.80
N GLN A 5 -13.92 7.48 -11.95
CA GLN A 5 -13.04 6.35 -12.23
C GLN A 5 -11.58 6.80 -12.32
N LEU A 6 -11.35 7.95 -12.94
CA LEU A 6 -10.02 8.54 -13.12
C LEU A 6 -9.41 9.02 -11.79
N SER A 7 -10.21 9.69 -10.96
CA SER A 7 -9.79 10.12 -9.61
C SER A 7 -9.51 8.95 -8.67
N LEU A 8 -10.33 7.90 -8.67
CA LEU A 8 -10.07 6.68 -7.88
C LEU A 8 -8.79 5.96 -8.31
N THR A 9 -8.52 5.92 -9.63
CA THR A 9 -7.30 5.29 -10.15
C THR A 9 -6.05 6.09 -9.76
N LEU A 10 -6.12 7.43 -9.86
CA LEU A 10 -5.06 8.34 -9.39
C LEU A 10 -4.81 8.19 -7.89
N LEU A 11 -5.87 8.10 -7.09
CA LEU A 11 -5.77 7.89 -5.64
C LEU A 11 -5.08 6.55 -5.31
N GLY A 12 -5.38 5.49 -6.06
CA GLY A 12 -4.70 4.21 -5.89
C GLY A 12 -3.21 4.28 -6.25
N LEU A 13 -2.85 5.07 -7.26
CA LEU A 13 -1.47 5.31 -7.68
C LEU A 13 -0.67 6.10 -6.63
N THR A 14 -1.25 7.17 -6.07
CA THR A 14 -0.60 7.94 -5.00
C THR A 14 -0.46 7.12 -3.72
N TRP A 15 -1.46 6.30 -3.38
CA TRP A 15 -1.38 5.36 -2.26
C TRP A 15 -0.27 4.32 -2.45
N CYS A 16 -0.11 3.80 -3.68
CA CYS A 16 0.98 2.90 -4.03
C CYS A 16 2.35 3.56 -3.80
N LEU A 17 2.52 4.76 -4.33
CA LEU A 17 3.77 5.52 -4.17
C LEU A 17 4.06 5.81 -2.68
N GLY A 18 3.04 6.18 -1.90
CA GLY A 18 3.14 6.38 -0.46
C GLY A 18 3.53 5.10 0.31
N SER A 19 3.02 3.95 -0.11
CA SER A 19 3.36 2.67 0.50
C SER A 19 4.82 2.28 0.24
N LEU A 20 5.33 2.54 -0.96
CA LEU A 20 6.73 2.31 -1.31
C LEU A 20 7.67 3.25 -0.54
N THR A 21 7.33 4.53 -0.40
CA THR A 21 8.15 5.48 0.38
C THR A 21 8.12 5.16 1.87
N ALA A 22 6.98 4.71 2.41
CA ALA A 22 6.88 4.21 3.79
C ALA A 22 7.76 2.97 4.03
N LEU A 23 7.74 2.00 3.10
CA LEU A 23 8.63 0.84 3.15
C LEU A 23 10.11 1.24 3.07
N ALA A 24 10.46 2.14 2.15
CA ALA A 24 11.83 2.63 1.98
C ALA A 24 12.33 3.34 3.25
N THR A 25 11.52 4.21 3.85
CA THR A 25 11.87 4.91 5.10
C THR A 25 12.02 3.95 6.28
N LEU A 26 11.16 2.93 6.40
CA LEU A 26 11.29 1.88 7.40
C LEU A 26 12.58 1.06 7.23
N LEU A 27 12.97 0.76 5.98
CA LEU A 27 14.23 0.08 5.67
C LEU A 27 15.44 0.95 5.99
N THR A 28 15.43 2.24 5.62
CA THR A 28 16.48 3.19 5.99
C THR A 28 16.57 3.36 7.52
N TRP A 29 15.44 3.40 8.22
CA TRP A 29 15.41 3.47 9.69
C TRP A 29 15.94 2.19 10.35
N ARG A 30 15.70 1.03 9.74
CA ARG A 30 16.32 -0.25 10.14
C ARG A 30 17.84 -0.22 9.94
N GLU A 31 18.33 0.29 8.82
CA GLU A 31 19.78 0.34 8.54
C GLU A 31 20.54 1.23 9.52
N ARG A 32 19.91 2.31 9.99
CA ARG A 32 20.44 3.19 11.05
C ARG A 32 20.50 2.54 12.45
N ALA A 33 20.11 1.28 12.63
CA ALA A 33 20.21 0.61 13.92
C ALA A 33 21.67 0.19 14.21
N ALA A 34 22.22 0.70 15.32
CA ALA A 34 23.61 0.54 15.74
C ALA A 34 24.03 -0.90 16.07
N THR A 35 23.11 -1.81 16.41
CA THR A 35 23.41 -3.19 16.79
C THR A 35 22.54 -4.21 16.04
N ALA A 36 23.13 -5.35 15.66
CA ALA A 36 22.46 -6.45 14.97
C ALA A 36 21.17 -6.96 15.66
N PRO A 37 21.12 -7.16 17.00
CA PRO A 37 19.88 -7.59 17.67
C PRO A 37 18.79 -6.50 17.64
N ALA A 38 19.14 -5.23 17.80
CA ALA A 38 18.18 -4.12 17.71
C ALA A 38 17.58 -4.02 16.29
N ARG A 39 18.40 -4.27 15.27
CA ARG A 39 17.98 -4.32 13.86
C ARG A 39 16.95 -5.43 13.60
N ARG A 40 17.15 -6.62 14.17
CA ARG A 40 16.22 -7.76 14.04
C ARG A 40 14.91 -7.52 14.79
N ARG A 41 14.97 -6.91 15.98
CA ARG A 41 13.77 -6.57 16.76
C ARG A 41 12.89 -5.54 16.05
N ARG A 42 13.48 -4.49 15.49
CA ARG A 42 12.77 -3.48 14.67
C ARG A 42 12.13 -4.10 13.42
N LEU A 43 12.84 -5.02 12.77
CA LEU A 43 12.36 -5.72 11.59
C LEU A 43 11.08 -6.51 11.92
N LEU A 44 11.12 -7.37 12.95
CA LEU A 44 10.00 -8.25 13.28
C LEU A 44 8.83 -7.52 13.93
N ALA A 45 9.10 -6.55 14.81
CA ALA A 45 8.05 -5.88 15.59
C ALA A 45 7.40 -4.70 14.87
N VAL A 46 8.09 -4.07 13.91
CA VAL A 46 7.62 -2.83 13.26
C VAL A 46 7.58 -2.98 11.75
N VAL A 47 8.70 -3.34 11.12
CA VAL A 47 8.78 -3.38 9.64
C VAL A 47 7.87 -4.46 9.06
N LEU A 48 7.86 -5.65 9.64
CA LEU A 48 7.06 -6.78 9.17
C LEU A 48 5.54 -6.51 9.25
N PRO A 49 4.98 -6.09 10.41
CA PRO A 49 3.56 -5.76 10.47
C PRO A 49 3.20 -4.54 9.63
N ALA A 50 4.04 -3.50 9.60
CA ALA A 50 3.79 -2.34 8.75
C ALA A 50 3.81 -2.71 7.26
N ALA A 51 4.77 -3.53 6.83
CA ALA A 51 4.84 -4.04 5.46
C ALA A 51 3.61 -4.89 5.11
N ALA A 52 3.16 -5.76 6.01
CA ALA A 52 1.97 -6.57 5.81
C ALA A 52 0.70 -5.70 5.66
N LEU A 53 0.55 -4.67 6.49
CA LEU A 53 -0.56 -3.72 6.40
C LEU A 53 -0.51 -2.91 5.10
N LEU A 54 0.66 -2.41 4.71
CA LEU A 54 0.86 -1.65 3.48
C LEU A 54 0.59 -2.52 2.24
N LEU A 55 1.14 -3.73 2.20
CA LEU A 55 0.92 -4.67 1.10
C LEU A 55 -0.55 -5.11 1.02
N GLY A 56 -1.18 -5.40 2.16
CA GLY A 56 -2.60 -5.75 2.22
C GLY A 56 -3.48 -4.61 1.73
N SER A 57 -3.18 -3.37 2.15
CA SER A 57 -3.87 -2.17 1.69
C SER A 57 -3.64 -1.92 0.19
N LEU A 58 -2.43 -2.17 -0.31
CA LEU A 58 -2.14 -2.07 -1.74
C LEU A 58 -2.93 -3.10 -2.56
N LEU A 59 -2.95 -4.35 -2.10
CA LEU A 59 -3.71 -5.43 -2.73
C LEU A 59 -5.20 -5.09 -2.76
N TRP A 60 -5.72 -4.56 -1.65
CA TRP A 60 -7.11 -4.13 -1.53
C TRP A 60 -7.45 -3.02 -2.54
N THR A 61 -6.58 -2.01 -2.66
CA THR A 61 -6.75 -0.92 -3.61
C THR A 61 -6.67 -1.40 -5.05
N LEU A 62 -5.70 -2.27 -5.39
CA LEU A 62 -5.58 -2.86 -6.72
C LEU A 62 -6.80 -3.71 -7.07
N LEU A 63 -7.31 -4.49 -6.13
CA LEU A 63 -8.55 -5.27 -6.30
C LEU A 63 -9.72 -4.34 -6.61
N HIS A 64 -9.89 -3.24 -5.86
CA HIS A 64 -10.94 -2.27 -6.11
C HIS A 64 -10.80 -1.61 -7.48
N VAL A 65 -9.59 -1.24 -7.87
CA VAL A 65 -9.33 -0.73 -9.23
C VAL A 65 -9.72 -1.79 -10.26
N MET A 66 -9.25 -3.04 -10.16
CA MET A 66 -9.61 -4.08 -11.12
C MET A 66 -11.13 -4.33 -11.20
N LEU A 67 -11.84 -4.31 -10.06
CA LEU A 67 -13.30 -4.41 -10.02
C LEU A 67 -13.99 -3.21 -10.67
N LEU A 68 -13.42 -2.01 -10.49
CA LEU A 68 -13.88 -0.77 -11.13
C LEU A 68 -13.71 -0.79 -12.65
N TRP A 69 -12.85 -1.65 -13.18
CA TRP A 69 -12.62 -1.84 -14.62
C TRP A 69 -13.21 -3.15 -15.17
N GLY A 70 -13.82 -3.99 -14.32
CA GLY A 70 -14.39 -5.29 -14.69
C GLY A 70 -15.84 -5.23 -15.20
N PRO A 71 -16.33 -6.30 -15.86
CA PRO A 71 -17.73 -6.41 -16.27
C PRO A 71 -18.63 -6.43 -15.02
N GLY A 72 -19.32 -5.32 -14.76
CA GLY A 72 -20.06 -5.06 -13.51
C GLY A 72 -19.62 -3.82 -12.74
N ALA A 73 -18.65 -3.05 -13.22
CA ALA A 73 -18.15 -1.83 -12.57
C ALA A 73 -19.24 -0.83 -12.11
N ALA A 74 -20.40 -0.79 -12.80
CA ALA A 74 -21.53 0.04 -12.42
C ALA A 74 -22.13 -0.31 -11.04
N THR A 75 -22.09 -1.56 -10.60
CA THR A 75 -22.60 -1.98 -9.27
C THR A 75 -21.63 -1.68 -8.15
N VAL A 76 -20.32 -1.62 -8.44
CA VAL A 76 -19.28 -1.21 -7.49
C VAL A 76 -19.27 0.30 -7.29
N ALA A 77 -19.54 1.08 -8.34
CA ALA A 77 -19.63 2.53 -8.25
C ALA A 77 -20.93 3.05 -7.59
N ALA A 78 -21.96 2.20 -7.47
CA ALA A 78 -23.26 2.53 -6.89
C ALA A 78 -23.43 2.10 -5.42
N ARG A 79 -22.42 1.44 -4.84
CA ARG A 79 -22.39 0.99 -3.45
C ARG A 79 -21.50 1.90 -2.62
#